data_AF-A0A1F6HSF5-F1
#
_entry.id   AF-A0A1F6HSF5-F1
#
_cell.length_a   1.000
_cell.length_b   1.000
_cell.length_c   1.000
_cell.angle_alpha   90.00
_cell.angle_beta   90.00
_cell.angle_gamma   90.00
#
_symmetry.space_group_name_H-M   'P 1'
#
loop_
_entity.id
_entity.type
_entity.pdbx_description
1 polymer ?
#
loop_
_entity_poly.entity_id
_entity_poly.type
_entity_poly.pdbx_seq_one_letter_code
_entity_poly.pdbx_strand_id
1 'polypeptide(L)'
;MKKPGFWSGLKWYEYFVCGIPLILIFIGGLIGGAIGGGAFAINIKLWKSSKSKALKIAGVTGITIGAFIITLVLAIIVRLLFGI
;
A
#
# COMPACT_ATOMS: atom_id res chain seq x y z
N MET A 1 -1.26 -21.19 -18.40
CA MET A 1 -1.96 -19.90 -18.19
C MET A 1 -0.93 -18.84 -17.81
N LYS A 2 -0.71 -17.81 -18.65
CA LYS A 2 0.29 -16.75 -18.38
C LYS A 2 -0.23 -15.90 -17.20
N LYS A 3 0.53 -15.78 -16.10
CA LYS A 3 0.14 -14.89 -15.00
C LYS A 3 0.08 -13.46 -15.55
N PRO A 4 -1.01 -12.70 -15.35
CA PRO A 4 -1.09 -11.33 -15.82
C PRO A 4 0.06 -10.53 -15.19
N GLY A 5 0.86 -9.88 -16.03
CA GLY A 5 1.95 -9.00 -15.60
C GLY A 5 1.43 -7.91 -14.64
N PHE A 6 2.32 -7.34 -13.83
CA PHE A 6 1.97 -6.38 -12.77
C PHE A 6 1.07 -5.23 -13.27
N TRP A 7 1.36 -4.71 -14.46
CA TRP A 7 0.64 -3.61 -15.11
C TRP A 7 -0.55 -4.03 -16.00
N SER A 8 -0.94 -5.30 -15.96
CA SER A 8 -2.08 -5.81 -16.76
C SER A 8 -3.25 -6.23 -15.88
N GLY A 9 -4.47 -6.01 -16.40
CA GLY A 9 -5.70 -6.55 -15.82
C GLY A 9 -6.40 -5.71 -14.76
N LEU A 10 -5.98 -4.45 -14.55
CA LEU A 10 -6.73 -3.47 -13.74
C LEU A 10 -7.10 -2.26 -14.59
N LYS A 11 -8.20 -1.60 -14.23
CA LYS A 11 -8.57 -0.29 -14.78
C LYS A 11 -7.72 0.81 -14.14
N TRP A 12 -7.59 1.95 -14.82
CA TRP A 12 -6.76 3.07 -14.36
C TRP A 12 -7.13 3.56 -12.94
N TYR A 13 -8.43 3.63 -12.62
CA TYR A 13 -8.88 4.06 -11.29
C TYR A 13 -8.52 3.05 -10.19
N GLU A 14 -8.39 1.77 -10.54
CA GLU A 14 -8.02 0.72 -9.58
C GLU A 14 -6.54 0.82 -9.23
N TYR A 15 -5.69 1.18 -10.21
CA TYR A 15 -4.30 1.54 -9.95
C TYR A 15 -4.18 2.76 -9.05
N PHE A 16 -5.03 3.77 -9.25
CA PHE A 16 -5.05 4.97 -8.42
C PHE A 16 -5.38 4.65 -6.96
N VAL A 17 -6.44 3.86 -6.72
CA VAL A 17 -6.82 3.45 -5.36
C VAL A 17 -5.76 2.56 -4.72
N CYS A 18 -5.15 1.64 -5.48
CA CYS A 18 -4.05 0.83 -4.96
C CYS A 18 -2.85 1.69 -4.55
N GLY A 19 -2.61 2.81 -5.27
CA GLY A 19 -1.47 3.71 -5.14
C GLY A 19 -1.59 4.75 -4.03
N ILE A 20 -2.74 4.88 -3.38
CA ILE A 20 -2.93 5.77 -2.21
C ILE A 20 -1.79 5.66 -1.18
N PRO A 21 -1.37 4.47 -0.71
CA PRO A 21 -0.28 4.35 0.27
C PRO A 21 1.08 4.87 -0.22
N LEU A 22 1.29 5.13 -1.52
CA LEU A 22 2.53 5.73 -2.01
C LEU A 22 2.76 7.14 -1.48
N ILE A 23 1.70 7.85 -1.08
CA ILE A 23 1.81 9.18 -0.47
C ILE A 23 2.65 9.16 0.83
N LEU A 24 2.77 8.00 1.46
CA LEU A 24 3.58 7.80 2.67
C LEU A 24 5.05 8.15 2.44
N ILE A 25 5.57 8.11 1.21
CA ILE A 25 6.94 8.54 0.92
C ILE A 25 7.19 10.01 1.31
N PHE A 26 6.18 10.88 1.19
CA PHE A 26 6.30 12.29 1.56
C PHE A 26 6.18 12.53 3.07
N ILE A 27 5.58 11.58 3.79
CA ILE A 27 5.34 11.68 5.24
C ILE A 27 6.49 11.03 6.02
N GLY A 28 6.91 9.83 5.61
CA GLY A 28 7.89 9.01 6.31
C GLY A 28 9.21 8.83 5.56
N GLY A 29 9.45 9.57 4.47
CA GLY A 29 10.66 9.47 3.66
C GLY A 29 10.90 8.05 3.16
N LEU A 30 12.12 7.53 3.39
CA LEU A 30 12.50 6.18 2.99
C LEU A 30 11.60 5.09 3.61
N ILE A 31 11.24 5.24 4.89
CA ILE A 31 10.36 4.29 5.60
C ILE A 31 8.97 4.29 4.98
N GLY A 32 8.43 5.48 4.76
CA GLY A 32 7.13 5.65 4.12
C GLY A 32 7.12 5.15 2.67
N GLY A 33 8.21 5.32 1.93
CA GLY A 33 8.37 4.79 0.57
C GLY A 33 8.42 3.26 0.55
N ALA A 34 9.18 2.64 1.45
CA ALA A 34 9.27 1.18 1.55
C ALA A 34 7.91 0.55 1.91
N ILE A 35 7.24 1.09 2.94
CA ILE A 35 5.94 0.58 3.37
C ILE A 35 4.87 0.89 2.33
N GLY A 36 4.83 2.13 1.83
CA GLY A 36 3.86 2.57 0.84
C GLY A 36 3.97 1.78 -0.48
N GLY A 37 5.19 1.56 -0.96
CA GLY A 37 5.46 0.73 -2.14
C GLY A 37 5.09 -0.73 -1.93
N GLY A 38 5.41 -1.30 -0.77
CA GLY A 38 4.99 -2.66 -0.39
C GLY A 38 3.46 -2.80 -0.36
N ALA A 39 2.78 -1.86 0.30
CA ALA A 39 1.32 -1.82 0.39
C ALA A 39 0.67 -1.69 -0.99
N PHE A 40 1.22 -0.86 -1.89
CA PHE A 40 0.77 -0.75 -3.28
C PHE A 40 0.84 -2.10 -4.02
N ALA A 41 1.96 -2.82 -3.89
CA ALA A 41 2.13 -4.13 -4.53
C ALA A 41 1.13 -5.16 -3.98
N ILE A 42 0.88 -5.16 -2.66
CA ILE A 42 -0.11 -6.04 -2.02
C ILE A 42 -1.52 -5.68 -2.50
N ASN A 43 -1.86 -4.40 -2.58
CA ASN A 43 -3.15 -3.91 -3.08
C ASN A 43 -3.42 -4.39 -4.51
N ILE A 44 -2.43 -4.29 -5.40
CA ILE A 44 -2.55 -4.80 -6.77
C ILE A 44 -2.79 -6.32 -6.79
N LYS A 45 -2.07 -7.07 -5.96
CA LYS A 45 -2.26 -8.52 -5.85
C LYS A 45 -3.66 -8.88 -5.34
N LEU A 46 -4.16 -8.13 -4.37
CA LEU A 46 -5.52 -8.29 -3.84
C LEU A 46 -6.57 -7.98 -4.92
N TRP A 47 -6.36 -6.92 -5.70
CA TRP A 47 -7.30 -6.53 -6.75
C TRP A 47 -7.40 -7.55 -7.88
N LYS A 48 -6.29 -8.22 -8.20
CA LYS A 48 -6.25 -9.32 -9.18
C LYS A 48 -6.81 -10.64 -8.66
N SER A 49 -7.08 -10.76 -7.35
CA SER A 49 -7.64 -11.99 -6.80
C SER A 49 -9.08 -12.22 -7.27
N SER A 50 -9.55 -13.46 -7.21
CA SER A 50 -10.94 -13.84 -7.51
C SER A 50 -11.94 -13.49 -6.39
N LYS A 51 -11.55 -12.67 -5.41
CA LYS A 51 -12.42 -12.26 -4.29
C LYS A 51 -13.57 -11.36 -4.73
N SER A 52 -14.62 -11.29 -3.90
CA SER A 52 -15.73 -10.36 -4.11
C SER A 52 -15.26 -8.90 -4.11
N LYS A 53 -15.99 -8.03 -4.81
CA LYS A 53 -15.68 -6.60 -4.91
C LYS A 53 -15.62 -5.94 -3.52
N ALA A 54 -16.51 -6.33 -2.62
CA ALA A 54 -16.55 -5.83 -1.24
C ALA A 54 -15.28 -6.22 -0.45
N LEU A 55 -14.85 -7.48 -0.52
CA LEU A 55 -13.62 -7.96 0.14
C LEU A 55 -12.37 -7.27 -0.40
N LYS A 56 -12.35 -7.01 -1.71
CA LYS A 56 -11.27 -6.26 -2.34
C LYS A 56 -11.20 -4.85 -1.76
N ILE A 57 -12.29 -4.08 -1.80
CA ILE A 57 -12.35 -2.71 -1.28
C ILE A 57 -11.94 -2.68 0.19
N ALA A 58 -12.56 -3.52 1.02
CA ALA A 58 -12.25 -3.60 2.44
C ALA A 58 -10.76 -3.93 2.69
N GLY A 59 -10.19 -4.86 1.92
CA GLY A 59 -8.79 -5.22 2.05
C GLY A 59 -7.83 -4.11 1.61
N VAL A 60 -8.11 -3.40 0.51
CA VAL A 60 -7.27 -2.25 0.08
C VAL A 60 -7.33 -1.11 1.10
N THR A 61 -8.52 -0.81 1.61
CA THR A 61 -8.69 0.18 2.67
C THR A 61 -7.93 -0.25 3.93
N GLY A 62 -8.06 -1.51 4.35
CA GLY A 62 -7.37 -2.06 5.51
C GLY A 62 -5.85 -2.04 5.37
N ILE A 63 -5.31 -2.45 4.21
CA ILE A 63 -3.88 -2.39 3.92
C ILE A 63 -3.37 -0.96 3.95
N THR A 64 -4.13 -0.01 3.39
CA THR A 64 -3.74 1.40 3.35
C THR A 64 -3.72 2.02 4.74
N ILE A 65 -4.74 1.77 5.56
CA ILE A 65 -4.79 2.22 6.96
C ILE A 65 -3.65 1.58 7.77
N GLY A 66 -3.44 0.27 7.61
CA GLY A 66 -2.36 -0.45 8.27
C GLY A 66 -0.98 0.10 7.89
N ALA A 67 -0.75 0.38 6.61
CA ALA A 67 0.48 1.01 6.12
C ALA A 67 0.73 2.38 6.76
N PHE A 68 -0.32 3.20 6.90
CA PHE A 68 -0.25 4.48 7.60
C PHE A 68 0.15 4.30 9.07
N ILE A 69 -0.55 3.42 9.79
CA ILE A 69 -0.26 3.15 11.21
C ILE A 69 1.18 2.66 11.40
N ILE A 70 1.61 1.67 10.61
CA ILE A 70 2.98 1.13 10.70
C ILE A 70 4.00 2.21 10.40
N THR A 71 3.79 3.04 9.38
CA THR A 71 4.71 4.13 9.03
C THR A 71 4.83 5.14 10.17
N LEU A 72 3.71 5.55 10.78
CA LEU A 72 3.71 6.48 11.91
C LEU A 72 4.39 5.89 13.14
N VAL A 73 4.09 4.62 13.48
CA VAL A 73 4.72 3.93 14.60
C VAL A 73 6.24 3.84 14.41
N LEU A 74 6.70 3.42 13.22
CA LEU A 74 8.13 3.35 12.93
C LEU A 74 8.79 4.74 12.91
N ALA A 75 8.12 5.75 12.37
CA ALA A 75 8.64 7.12 12.40
C ALA A 75 8.80 7.63 13.84
N ILE A 76 7.83 7.35 14.72
CA ILE A 76 7.91 7.67 16.15
C ILE A 76 9.08 6.92 16.80
N ILE A 77 9.23 5.62 16.54
CA ILE A 77 10.34 4.82 17.08
C ILE A 77 11.68 5.41 16.64
N VAL A 78 11.85 5.74 15.36
CA VAL A 78 13.07 6.35 14.83
C VAL A 78 13.35 7.69 15.50
N ARG A 79 12.33 8.54 15.65
CA ARG A 79 12.46 9.80 16.38
C ARG A 79 12.91 9.60 17.83
N LEU A 80 12.34 8.62 18.53
CA LEU A 80 12.70 8.33 19.92
C LEU A 80 14.12 7.75 20.05
N LEU A 81 14.54 6.91 19.09
CA LEU A 81 15.86 6.26 19.14
C LEU A 81 17.00 7.17 18.68
N PHE A 82 16.76 8.02 17.70
CA PHE A 82 17.79 8.84 17.05
C PHE A 82 17.68 10.33 17.37
N GLY A 83 16.62 10.77 18.06
CA GLY A 83 16.46 12.15 18.53
C GLY A 83 16.23 13.19 17.43
N ILE A 84 15.88 12.74 16.22
CA ILE A 84 15.57 13.56 15.04
C ILE A 84 14.06 13.77 14.86
#